data_AF-A0A397S1N4-F1
#
_entry.id   AF-A0A397S1N4-F1
#
_cell.length_a   1.000
_cell.length_b   1.000
_cell.length_c   1.000
_cell.angle_alpha   90.00
_cell.angle_beta   90.00
_cell.angle_gamma   90.00
#
_symmetry.space_group_name_H-M   'P 1'
#
loop_
_entity.id
_entity.type
_entity.pdbx_description
1 polymer ?
#
loop_
_entity_poly.entity_id
_entity_poly.type
_entity_poly.pdbx_seq_one_letter_code
_entity_poly.pdbx_strand_id
1 'polypeptide(L)'
;MNKMIKTAILGVSALALPFTFAATVNAAGPSDADTINTKLEYQMNAAGTSMRFISTMELNGKSLDDITSIEMNFKLTKNGEQDKDSIPQTTTTVYESISGENGKAKVDGTYYAVATITNIDSKAGWRITPTFTYNYADGSSEDATASAWLIGGKRQYFVQKYDDWGTNLYYYMFGTNVQNANFPGEQMHLYDADNSIYYFDYMPDAGFTTVVFSDGSDTHKSGDMPVSSSDNYYIQQDGNAYAHPTTEHNIVTQHNDNRHWSHCTICGDDFDETPHNLSGSTSGTTRTISCSDCGYSVSFDTTVLYVTRNWTDWTNLHAHIWYNNGTEDINLTGNWPGQEMTYDHTNDQGEEVYKVTIPENAEWIIINNGESDDWKKKQTVNIKLSDYENYNAFYFEWRDDKNQVGGYLYIPE
;
A
#
# COMPACT_ATOMS: atom_id res chain seq x y z
N MET A 1 -13.37 -37.01 8.22
CA MET A 1 -13.30 -36.42 6.87
C MET A 1 -12.18 -35.39 6.95
N ASN A 2 -11.03 -35.62 6.30
CA ASN A 2 -9.85 -34.74 6.45
C ASN A 2 -10.19 -33.32 5.97
N LYS A 3 -10.39 -32.38 6.90
CA LYS A 3 -10.65 -30.98 6.56
C LYS A 3 -9.36 -30.36 6.02
N MET A 4 -9.48 -29.58 4.94
CA MET A 4 -8.33 -28.92 4.31
C MET A 4 -7.90 -27.72 5.15
N ILE A 5 -6.95 -27.94 6.06
CA ILE A 5 -6.16 -26.87 6.66
C ILE A 5 -5.19 -26.40 5.59
N LYS A 6 -5.29 -25.13 5.18
CA LYS A 6 -4.43 -24.56 4.15
C LYS A 6 -3.67 -23.36 4.71
N THR A 7 -2.49 -23.12 4.18
CA THR A 7 -1.95 -21.76 4.11
C THR A 7 -2.74 -21.03 3.04
N ALA A 8 -3.31 -19.86 3.35
CA ALA A 8 -3.98 -19.05 2.34
C ALA A 8 -2.96 -18.51 1.34
N ILE A 9 -2.75 -19.21 0.22
CA ILE A 9 -2.28 -18.58 -1.01
C ILE A 9 -3.55 -18.27 -1.80
N LEU A 10 -4.17 -17.11 -1.52
CA LEU A 10 -5.24 -16.61 -2.37
C LEU A 10 -4.64 -16.37 -3.76
N GLY A 11 -5.24 -17.01 -4.76
CA GLY A 11 -4.70 -17.16 -6.11
C GLY A 11 -4.14 -15.86 -6.69
N VAL A 12 -2.90 -15.99 -7.16
CA VAL A 12 -2.19 -15.02 -7.98
C VAL A 12 -2.94 -14.85 -9.30
N SER A 13 -3.76 -13.81 -9.40
CA SER A 13 -3.55 -12.81 -10.44
C SER A 13 -2.80 -11.68 -9.75
N ALA A 14 -1.53 -11.50 -10.09
CA ALA A 14 -0.62 -10.56 -9.46
C ALA A 14 -1.08 -9.11 -9.64
N LEU A 15 -2.01 -8.66 -8.81
CA LEU A 15 -2.03 -7.31 -8.29
C LEU A 15 -1.91 -7.47 -6.78
N ALA A 16 -0.71 -7.23 -6.25
CA ALA A 16 -0.56 -6.91 -4.84
C ALA A 16 -1.35 -5.61 -4.63
N LEU A 17 -2.57 -5.74 -4.11
CA LEU A 17 -3.35 -4.59 -3.68
C LEU A 17 -2.80 -4.21 -2.29
N PRO A 18 -2.09 -3.07 -2.15
CA PRO A 18 -1.65 -2.65 -0.82
C PRO A 18 -2.88 -2.41 0.06
N PHE A 19 -2.82 -2.77 1.33
CA PHE A 19 -3.91 -2.57 2.30
C PHE A 19 -3.46 -1.54 3.32
N THR A 20 -4.08 -0.36 3.33
CA THR A 20 -3.54 0.81 4.06
C THR A 20 -4.12 1.02 5.46
N PHE A 21 -5.15 0.27 5.86
CA PHE A 21 -5.77 0.43 7.19
C PHE A 21 -6.29 -0.89 7.76
N ALA A 22 -5.95 -1.17 9.02
CA ALA A 22 -6.49 -2.26 9.82
C ALA A 22 -7.06 -1.69 11.13
N ALA A 23 -8.37 -1.86 11.37
CA ALA A 23 -8.96 -1.57 12.66
C ALA A 23 -9.41 -2.87 13.32
N THR A 24 -9.02 -3.03 14.58
CA THR A 24 -9.33 -4.20 15.38
C THR A 24 -10.48 -3.90 16.33
N VAL A 25 -11.55 -4.69 16.27
CA VAL A 25 -12.70 -4.53 17.16
C VAL A 25 -12.84 -5.79 18.02
N ASN A 26 -12.77 -5.62 19.34
CA ASN A 26 -13.01 -6.73 20.27
C ASN A 26 -14.52 -6.93 20.41
N ALA A 27 -15.04 -8.03 19.87
CA ALA A 27 -16.38 -8.50 20.21
C ALA A 27 -16.25 -9.35 21.48
N ALA A 28 -16.46 -8.74 22.64
CA ALA A 28 -16.48 -9.48 23.91
C ALA A 28 -17.84 -10.16 24.08
N GLY A 29 -17.91 -11.46 23.77
CA GLY A 29 -19.00 -12.35 24.20
C GLY A 29 -18.77 -12.86 25.64
N PRO A 30 -19.81 -13.32 26.34
CA PRO A 30 -19.67 -13.85 27.70
C PRO A 30 -18.78 -15.09 27.73
N SER A 31 -17.88 -15.14 28.71
CA SER A 31 -16.94 -16.24 28.93
C SER A 31 -17.64 -17.43 29.58
N ASP A 32 -18.24 -18.30 28.77
CA ASP A 32 -18.47 -19.68 29.17
C ASP A 32 -17.29 -20.54 28.70
N ALA A 33 -16.89 -21.52 29.50
CA ALA A 33 -15.66 -22.30 29.32
C ALA A 33 -15.63 -23.21 28.07
N ASP A 34 -16.61 -23.07 27.17
CA ASP A 34 -16.85 -23.88 25.99
C ASP A 34 -17.15 -23.04 24.72
N THR A 35 -16.90 -21.72 24.73
CA THR A 35 -17.17 -20.84 23.57
C THR A 35 -15.90 -20.49 22.79
N ILE A 36 -16.04 -20.31 21.47
CA ILE A 36 -14.94 -19.79 20.65
C ILE A 36 -14.81 -18.29 20.94
N ASN A 37 -13.64 -17.85 21.38
CA ASN A 37 -13.37 -16.41 21.47
C ASN A 37 -13.08 -15.87 20.07
N THR A 38 -13.90 -14.96 19.59
CA THR A 38 -13.83 -14.46 18.23
C THR A 38 -13.49 -12.98 18.19
N LYS A 39 -12.43 -12.63 17.46
CA LYS A 39 -12.09 -11.24 17.15
C LYS A 39 -12.26 -10.98 15.66
N LEU A 40 -13.01 -9.95 15.32
CA LEU A 40 -13.26 -9.56 13.94
C LEU A 40 -12.43 -8.34 13.58
N GLU A 41 -11.76 -8.45 12.44
CA GLU A 41 -10.93 -7.40 11.85
C GLU A 41 -11.29 -7.24 10.37
N TYR A 42 -11.05 -6.07 9.81
CA TYR A 42 -11.19 -5.84 8.38
C TYR A 42 -10.02 -5.01 7.86
N GLN A 43 -9.80 -5.12 6.55
CA GLN A 43 -8.73 -4.46 5.81
C GLN A 43 -9.29 -3.98 4.48
N MET A 44 -9.12 -2.69 4.17
CA MET A 44 -9.48 -2.13 2.86
C MET A 44 -8.23 -1.98 2.00
N ASN A 45 -8.31 -2.34 0.72
CA ASN A 45 -7.21 -2.08 -0.18
C ASN A 45 -7.04 -0.56 -0.41
N ALA A 46 -5.85 -0.14 -0.83
CA ALA A 46 -5.51 1.25 -1.10
C ALA A 46 -6.43 1.87 -2.16
N ALA A 47 -6.87 1.07 -3.13
CA ALA A 47 -7.82 1.52 -4.15
C ALA A 47 -9.27 1.66 -3.65
N GLY A 48 -9.60 1.20 -2.43
CA GLY A 48 -10.95 1.24 -1.87
C GLY A 48 -11.98 0.32 -2.56
N THR A 49 -11.54 -0.54 -3.48
CA THR A 49 -12.38 -1.41 -4.32
C THR A 49 -12.63 -2.79 -3.71
N SER A 50 -11.87 -3.18 -2.69
CA SER A 50 -12.04 -4.46 -2.01
C SER A 50 -11.85 -4.35 -0.50
N MET A 51 -12.60 -5.16 0.24
CA MET A 51 -12.50 -5.27 1.67
C MET A 51 -12.36 -6.73 2.07
N ARG A 52 -11.35 -7.01 2.90
CA ARG A 52 -11.10 -8.32 3.50
C ARG A 52 -11.59 -8.28 4.94
N PHE A 53 -12.30 -9.32 5.35
CA PHE A 53 -12.75 -9.55 6.73
C PHE A 53 -12.06 -10.79 7.27
N ILE A 54 -11.54 -10.68 8.48
CA ILE A 54 -10.77 -11.72 9.17
C ILE A 54 -11.45 -11.98 10.50
N SER A 55 -11.92 -13.20 10.69
CA SER A 55 -12.28 -13.70 12.01
C SER A 55 -11.14 -14.52 12.59
N THR A 56 -10.67 -14.10 13.76
CA THR A 56 -9.69 -14.82 14.58
C THR A 56 -10.45 -15.63 15.62
N MET A 57 -10.24 -16.94 15.63
CA MET A 57 -10.91 -17.90 16.51
C MET A 57 -9.90 -18.52 17.47
N GLU A 58 -10.20 -18.48 18.77
CA GLU A 58 -9.50 -19.28 19.79
C GLU A 58 -10.43 -20.40 20.24
N LEU A 59 -10.03 -21.65 20.03
CA LEU A 59 -10.88 -22.83 20.25
C LEU A 59 -10.89 -23.31 21.71
N ASN A 60 -11.09 -22.43 22.69
CA ASN A 60 -11.02 -22.74 24.13
C ASN A 60 -11.77 -24.04 24.53
N GLY A 61 -11.09 -25.19 24.56
CA GLY A 61 -11.68 -26.50 24.86
C GLY A 61 -12.36 -27.22 23.69
N LYS A 62 -12.50 -26.58 22.52
CA LYS A 62 -13.10 -27.15 21.29
C LYS A 62 -12.04 -27.60 20.30
N SER A 63 -12.43 -28.51 19.40
CA SER A 63 -11.63 -28.92 18.25
C SER A 63 -12.16 -28.26 16.97
N LEU A 64 -11.27 -28.07 15.99
CA LEU A 64 -11.68 -27.64 14.65
C LEU A 64 -12.61 -28.64 13.97
N ASP A 65 -12.58 -29.89 14.42
CA ASP A 65 -13.50 -30.94 13.97
C ASP A 65 -14.95 -30.66 14.37
N ASP A 66 -15.18 -29.92 15.45
CA ASP A 66 -16.51 -29.59 15.97
C ASP A 66 -17.27 -28.60 15.09
N ILE A 67 -16.56 -27.77 14.30
CA ILE A 67 -17.16 -26.75 13.42
C ILE A 67 -17.55 -27.36 12.06
N THR A 68 -18.83 -27.47 11.75
CA THR A 68 -19.32 -28.03 10.48
C THR A 68 -19.37 -27.02 9.33
N SER A 69 -19.59 -25.74 9.62
CA SER A 69 -19.59 -24.65 8.64
C SER A 69 -19.43 -23.30 9.32
N ILE A 70 -18.87 -22.35 8.57
CA ILE A 70 -18.77 -20.93 8.93
C ILE A 70 -19.54 -20.17 7.84
N GLU A 71 -20.66 -19.56 8.23
CA GLU A 71 -21.45 -18.69 7.37
C GLU A 71 -21.05 -17.24 7.61
N MET A 72 -20.82 -16.49 6.55
CA MET A 72 -20.37 -15.11 6.57
C MET A 72 -21.43 -14.29 5.84
N ASN A 73 -22.19 -13.50 6.59
CA ASN A 73 -23.28 -12.69 6.10
C ASN A 73 -22.92 -11.21 6.21
N PHE A 74 -23.01 -10.47 5.12
CA PHE A 74 -22.74 -9.03 5.12
C PHE A 74 -24.02 -8.26 4.87
N LYS A 75 -24.48 -7.50 5.86
CA LYS A 75 -25.66 -6.65 5.74
C LYS A 75 -25.25 -5.26 5.26
N LEU A 76 -25.89 -4.75 4.20
CA LEU A 76 -25.71 -3.38 3.72
C LEU A 76 -26.86 -2.49 4.21
N THR A 77 -26.55 -1.45 4.98
CA THR A 77 -27.54 -0.49 5.47
C THR A 77 -27.17 0.93 5.05
N LYS A 78 -28.15 1.77 4.73
CA LYS A 78 -27.93 3.18 4.43
C LYS A 78 -29.12 3.99 4.91
N ASN A 79 -28.87 5.10 5.59
CA ASN A 79 -29.93 5.88 6.22
C ASN A 79 -30.92 6.39 5.16
N GLY A 80 -32.22 6.22 5.41
CA GLY A 80 -33.28 6.60 4.47
C GLY A 80 -33.42 5.69 3.23
N GLU A 81 -32.58 4.66 3.07
CA GLU A 81 -32.75 3.62 2.06
C GLU A 81 -33.18 2.30 2.72
N GLN A 82 -33.86 1.45 1.95
CA GLN A 82 -34.12 0.08 2.38
C GLN A 82 -32.78 -0.68 2.44
N ASP A 83 -32.57 -1.47 3.50
CA ASP A 83 -31.42 -2.37 3.62
C ASP A 83 -31.28 -3.21 2.34
N LYS A 84 -30.07 -3.27 1.78
CA LYS A 84 -29.77 -4.03 0.56
C LYS A 84 -29.14 -5.37 0.91
N ASP A 85 -29.29 -6.29 -0.04
CA ASP A 85 -29.01 -7.72 0.04
C ASP A 85 -27.86 -8.11 0.98
N SER A 86 -28.10 -9.17 1.75
CA SER A 86 -27.04 -9.94 2.37
C SER A 86 -26.14 -10.49 1.27
N ILE A 87 -24.83 -10.38 1.44
CA ILE A 87 -23.86 -11.13 0.62
C ILE A 87 -23.51 -12.38 1.43
N PRO A 88 -24.24 -13.51 1.31
CA PRO A 88 -23.87 -14.71 2.04
C PRO A 88 -22.66 -15.39 1.38
N GLN A 89 -21.71 -15.80 2.20
CA GLN A 89 -20.65 -16.73 1.84
C GLN A 89 -20.61 -17.85 2.87
N THR A 90 -20.41 -19.10 2.44
CA THR A 90 -20.30 -20.24 3.36
C THR A 90 -18.99 -20.96 3.10
N THR A 91 -18.24 -21.27 4.16
CA THR A 91 -16.98 -21.99 4.07
C THR A 91 -16.78 -22.92 5.26
N THR A 92 -15.99 -23.96 5.08
CA THR A 92 -15.42 -24.78 6.17
C THR A 92 -13.91 -24.63 6.27
N THR A 93 -13.34 -23.79 5.41
CA THR A 93 -11.89 -23.59 5.33
C THR A 93 -11.48 -22.54 6.35
N VAL A 94 -10.49 -22.92 7.15
CA VAL A 94 -9.79 -22.03 8.08
C VAL A 94 -8.31 -22.06 7.77
N TYR A 95 -7.60 -21.05 8.25
CA TYR A 95 -6.19 -20.85 8.00
C TYR A 95 -5.43 -20.80 9.32
N GLU A 96 -4.23 -21.37 9.36
CA GLU A 96 -3.32 -21.21 10.50
C GLU A 96 -2.52 -19.91 10.42
N SER A 97 -2.44 -19.31 9.23
CA SER A 97 -1.79 -18.02 8.98
C SER A 97 -2.36 -17.34 7.73
N ILE A 98 -2.28 -16.02 7.68
CA ILE A 98 -2.68 -15.18 6.54
C ILE A 98 -1.44 -14.42 6.05
N SER A 99 -1.09 -14.56 4.78
CA SER A 99 0.01 -13.83 4.15
C SER A 99 -0.42 -12.48 3.55
N GLY A 100 0.55 -11.60 3.28
CA GLY A 100 0.35 -10.28 2.67
C GLY A 100 0.55 -9.12 3.67
N GLU A 101 0.40 -7.89 3.18
CA GLU A 101 0.41 -6.69 4.01
C GLU A 101 -0.71 -6.77 5.07
N ASN A 102 -0.38 -6.50 6.34
CA ASN A 102 -1.25 -6.76 7.49
C ASN A 102 -1.70 -8.24 7.66
N GLY A 103 -0.92 -9.19 7.14
CA GLY A 103 -1.12 -10.62 7.36
C GLY A 103 -1.09 -11.02 8.84
N LYS A 104 -1.60 -12.22 9.14
CA LYS A 104 -1.60 -12.81 10.49
C LYS A 104 -0.64 -13.99 10.50
N ALA A 105 0.43 -13.88 11.29
CA ALA A 105 1.34 -14.99 11.51
C ALA A 105 0.62 -16.15 12.22
N LYS A 106 1.19 -17.35 12.14
CA LYS A 106 0.69 -18.49 12.88
C LYS A 106 0.80 -18.24 14.39
N VAL A 107 -0.31 -18.46 15.10
CA VAL A 107 -0.39 -18.42 16.56
C VAL A 107 -0.99 -19.74 17.04
N ASP A 108 -0.35 -20.37 18.02
CA ASP A 108 -0.79 -21.67 18.54
C ASP A 108 -2.18 -21.59 19.16
N GLY A 109 -3.07 -22.51 18.78
CA GLY A 109 -4.45 -22.55 19.25
C GLY A 109 -5.39 -21.54 18.57
N THR A 110 -4.89 -20.75 17.62
CA THR A 110 -5.65 -19.74 16.88
C THR A 110 -5.83 -20.13 15.42
N TYR A 111 -7.03 -19.88 14.90
CA TYR A 111 -7.38 -20.14 13.50
C TYR A 111 -8.09 -18.93 12.89
N TYR A 112 -7.98 -18.78 11.58
CA TYR A 112 -8.55 -17.65 10.87
C TYR A 112 -9.59 -18.08 9.83
N ALA A 113 -10.74 -17.43 9.82
CA ALA A 113 -11.69 -17.47 8.71
C ALA A 113 -11.62 -16.15 7.95
N VAL A 114 -11.54 -16.19 6.62
CA VAL A 114 -11.32 -15.01 5.79
C VAL A 114 -12.37 -14.95 4.69
N ALA A 115 -13.01 -13.79 4.56
CA ALA A 115 -13.84 -13.42 3.42
C ALA A 115 -13.27 -12.17 2.75
N THR A 116 -13.32 -12.12 1.42
CA THR A 116 -12.99 -10.91 0.66
C THR A 116 -14.16 -10.53 -0.22
N ILE A 117 -14.58 -9.28 -0.12
CA ILE A 117 -15.63 -8.68 -0.96
C ILE A 117 -14.94 -7.72 -1.91
N THR A 118 -15.18 -7.90 -3.20
CA THR A 118 -14.67 -7.05 -4.28
C THR A 118 -15.77 -6.14 -4.81
N ASN A 119 -15.39 -5.09 -5.55
CA ASN A 119 -16.28 -4.07 -6.10
C ASN A 119 -17.09 -3.33 -5.02
N ILE A 120 -16.48 -3.14 -3.84
CA ILE A 120 -17.14 -2.49 -2.70
C ILE A 120 -17.29 -0.98 -2.91
N ASP A 121 -16.45 -0.38 -3.76
CA ASP A 121 -16.54 1.00 -4.24
C ASP A 121 -17.92 1.33 -4.84
N SER A 122 -18.57 0.38 -5.52
CA SER A 122 -19.95 0.53 -6.02
C SER A 122 -21.00 0.70 -4.91
N LYS A 123 -20.62 0.49 -3.66
CA LYS A 123 -21.43 0.59 -2.45
C LYS A 123 -20.96 1.73 -1.54
N ALA A 124 -20.24 2.72 -2.07
CA ALA A 124 -19.90 3.93 -1.33
C ALA A 124 -21.14 4.56 -0.65
N GLY A 125 -20.97 5.01 0.60
CA GLY A 125 -22.04 5.55 1.44
C GLY A 125 -22.94 4.49 2.12
N TRP A 126 -22.75 3.20 1.84
CA TRP A 126 -23.41 2.10 2.59
C TRP A 126 -22.57 1.71 3.80
N ARG A 127 -23.25 1.27 4.85
CA ARG A 127 -22.64 0.58 5.98
C ARG A 127 -22.69 -0.92 5.76
N ILE A 128 -21.57 -1.60 5.93
CA ILE A 128 -21.44 -3.05 5.89
C ILE A 128 -21.30 -3.60 7.31
N THR A 129 -22.18 -4.51 7.68
CA THR A 129 -22.12 -5.24 8.97
C THR A 129 -21.84 -6.71 8.68
N PRO A 130 -20.66 -7.23 9.04
CA PRO A 130 -20.34 -8.64 8.90
C PRO A 130 -20.84 -9.44 10.11
N THR A 131 -21.45 -10.60 9.83
CA THR A 131 -21.81 -11.62 10.82
C THR A 131 -21.19 -12.95 10.40
N PHE A 132 -20.40 -13.55 11.30
CA PHE A 132 -19.83 -14.88 11.15
C PHE A 132 -20.58 -15.84 12.06
N THR A 133 -21.28 -16.81 11.48
CA THR A 133 -22.00 -17.86 12.20
C THR A 133 -21.21 -19.16 12.14
N TYR A 134 -20.74 -19.63 13.29
CA TYR A 134 -20.06 -20.93 13.43
C TYR A 134 -21.10 -21.97 13.77
N ASN A 135 -21.26 -22.96 12.90
CA ASN A 135 -22.19 -24.06 13.11
C ASN A 135 -21.43 -25.28 13.58
N TYR A 136 -21.99 -26.00 14.56
CA TYR A 136 -21.35 -27.13 15.21
C TYR A 136 -22.04 -28.46 14.86
N ALA A 137 -21.29 -29.56 15.02
CA ALA A 137 -21.77 -30.91 14.71
C ALA A 137 -22.93 -31.37 15.59
N ASP A 138 -23.09 -30.80 16.79
CA ASP A 138 -24.22 -31.05 17.70
C ASP A 138 -25.49 -30.27 17.32
N GLY A 139 -25.43 -29.46 16.25
CA GLY A 139 -26.52 -28.63 15.76
C GLY A 139 -26.63 -27.27 16.43
N SER A 140 -25.74 -26.92 17.35
CA SER A 140 -25.65 -25.58 17.91
C SER A 140 -24.94 -24.60 16.96
N SER A 141 -25.09 -23.30 17.22
CA SER A 141 -24.41 -22.25 16.46
C SER A 141 -24.05 -21.05 17.33
N GLU A 142 -22.97 -20.36 16.99
CA GLU A 142 -22.52 -19.12 17.63
C GLU A 142 -22.30 -18.02 16.59
N ASP A 143 -22.71 -16.79 16.90
CA ASP A 143 -22.54 -15.63 16.02
C ASP A 143 -21.46 -14.67 16.56
N ALA A 144 -20.54 -14.29 15.69
CA ALA A 144 -19.66 -13.16 15.87
C ALA A 144 -20.08 -12.04 14.91
N THR A 145 -20.55 -10.91 15.45
CA THR A 145 -20.93 -9.74 14.65
C THR A 145 -19.99 -8.58 14.95
N ALA A 146 -19.47 -7.92 13.92
CA ALA A 146 -18.71 -6.69 14.10
C ALA A 146 -19.61 -5.46 14.02
N SER A 147 -19.13 -4.33 14.53
CA SER A 147 -19.76 -3.04 14.30
C SER A 147 -19.90 -2.73 12.80
N ALA A 148 -20.96 -2.00 12.44
CA ALA A 148 -21.22 -1.61 11.06
C ALA A 148 -20.18 -0.60 10.55
N TRP A 149 -19.60 -0.85 9.38
CA TRP A 149 -18.53 -0.04 8.78
C TRP A 149 -18.99 0.71 7.55
N LEU A 150 -18.68 2.00 7.45
CA LEU A 150 -19.00 2.79 6.25
C LEU A 150 -18.03 2.48 5.12
N ILE A 151 -18.57 2.22 3.93
CA ILE A 151 -17.83 2.01 2.70
C ILE A 151 -17.59 3.38 2.04
N GLY A 152 -16.34 3.73 1.75
CA GLY A 152 -15.99 4.98 1.04
C GLY A 152 -15.37 6.11 1.88
N GLY A 153 -14.94 5.84 3.12
CA GLY A 153 -14.09 6.76 3.91
C GLY A 153 -14.86 7.71 4.85
N LYS A 154 -14.23 8.06 5.96
CA LYS A 154 -14.66 9.12 6.89
C LYS A 154 -14.00 10.44 6.49
N ARG A 155 -14.67 11.58 6.69
CA ARG A 155 -14.03 12.90 6.59
C ARG A 155 -13.85 13.51 7.96
N GLN A 156 -12.82 14.33 8.14
CA GLN A 156 -12.53 14.98 9.40
C GLN A 156 -12.67 16.49 9.32
N TYR A 157 -13.34 17.06 10.32
CA TYR A 157 -13.30 18.48 10.59
C TYR A 157 -12.41 18.72 11.79
N PHE A 158 -11.54 19.71 11.67
CA PHE A 158 -10.71 20.26 12.72
C PHE A 158 -11.21 21.66 13.05
N VAL A 159 -11.35 21.96 14.33
CA VAL A 159 -11.88 23.23 14.81
C VAL A 159 -11.01 23.72 15.95
N GLN A 160 -10.51 24.95 15.82
CA GLN A 160 -9.85 25.63 16.92
C GLN A 160 -10.90 26.22 17.86
N LYS A 161 -10.86 25.82 19.12
CA LYS A 161 -11.78 26.33 20.14
C LYS A 161 -11.51 27.82 20.41
N TYR A 162 -12.57 28.58 20.66
CA TYR A 162 -12.47 29.94 21.19
C TYR A 162 -11.99 29.93 22.66
N ASP A 163 -11.23 30.96 23.02
CA ASP A 163 -10.64 31.10 24.36
C ASP A 163 -11.70 31.29 25.46
N ASP A 164 -12.84 31.91 25.12
CA ASP A 164 -13.96 32.18 26.03
C ASP A 164 -14.98 31.02 26.13
N TRP A 165 -14.82 29.98 25.31
CA TRP A 165 -15.66 28.77 25.36
C TRP A 165 -15.17 27.80 26.43
N GLY A 166 -16.08 27.01 26.99
CA GLY A 166 -15.79 26.00 28.02
C GLY A 166 -14.74 24.94 27.63
N THR A 167 -14.53 23.95 28.50
CA THR A 167 -13.50 22.90 28.29
C THR A 167 -13.84 21.91 27.19
N ASN A 168 -15.13 21.75 26.87
CA ASN A 168 -15.60 20.79 25.88
C ASN A 168 -16.12 21.53 24.65
N LEU A 169 -15.82 21.00 23.48
CA LEU A 169 -16.39 21.45 22.21
C LEU A 169 -17.34 20.40 21.68
N TYR A 170 -18.50 20.82 21.15
CA TYR A 170 -19.53 19.96 20.59
C TYR A 170 -19.84 20.36 19.16
N TYR A 171 -20.29 19.40 18.35
CA TYR A 171 -20.75 19.61 16.99
C TYR A 171 -22.19 19.10 16.81
N TYR A 172 -23.04 19.97 16.27
CA TYR A 172 -24.40 19.66 15.87
C TYR A 172 -24.51 19.78 14.34
N MET A 173 -24.84 18.69 13.68
CA MET A 173 -25.02 18.64 12.23
C MET A 173 -26.47 18.37 11.89
N PHE A 174 -26.98 19.09 10.90
CA PHE A 174 -28.34 18.89 10.42
C PHE A 174 -28.45 19.14 8.91
N GLY A 175 -29.53 18.61 8.36
CA GLY A 175 -29.93 18.79 6.96
C GLY A 175 -31.42 18.58 6.80
N THR A 176 -31.86 18.27 5.58
CA THR A 176 -33.29 18.04 5.31
C THR A 176 -33.73 16.73 5.97
N ASN A 177 -34.45 16.83 7.11
CA ASN A 177 -34.95 15.71 7.90
C ASN A 177 -33.87 14.77 8.49
N VAL A 178 -32.66 15.27 8.69
CA VAL A 178 -31.57 14.50 9.32
C VAL A 178 -30.82 15.39 10.31
N GLN A 179 -30.47 14.82 11.46
CA GLN A 179 -29.61 15.45 12.47
C GLN A 179 -28.74 14.38 13.13
N ASN A 180 -27.52 14.74 13.55
CA ASN A 180 -26.61 13.79 14.19
C ASN A 180 -27.09 13.42 15.61
N ALA A 181 -27.53 14.40 16.40
CA ALA A 181 -28.07 14.22 17.74
C ALA A 181 -29.07 15.35 18.05
N ASN A 182 -29.53 15.48 19.31
CA ASN A 182 -30.18 16.71 19.76
C ASN A 182 -29.09 17.74 20.10
N PHE A 183 -29.37 19.04 19.88
CA PHE A 183 -28.47 20.12 20.31
C PHE A 183 -28.10 19.96 21.81
N PRO A 184 -26.83 20.10 22.22
CA PRO A 184 -25.67 20.69 21.51
C PRO A 184 -24.95 19.78 20.51
N GLY A 185 -25.46 18.57 20.28
CA GLY A 185 -24.85 17.60 19.38
C GLY A 185 -23.92 16.64 20.12
N GLU A 186 -22.90 16.16 19.43
CA GLU A 186 -21.91 15.21 19.97
C GLU A 186 -20.63 15.95 20.38
N GLN A 187 -19.93 15.44 21.40
CA GLN A 187 -18.69 16.05 21.86
C GLN A 187 -17.56 15.73 20.86
N MET A 188 -16.77 16.74 20.50
CA MET A 188 -15.58 16.61 19.66
C MET A 188 -14.39 16.04 20.44
N HIS A 189 -13.48 15.39 19.73
CA HIS A 189 -12.25 14.83 20.29
C HIS A 189 -11.15 15.89 20.33
N LEU A 190 -10.38 15.95 21.42
CA LEU A 190 -9.19 16.81 21.48
C LEU A 190 -8.11 16.26 20.54
N TYR A 191 -7.59 17.10 19.65
CA TYR A 191 -6.51 16.77 18.72
C TYR A 191 -5.17 17.33 19.20
N ASP A 192 -5.14 18.62 19.51
CA ASP A 192 -3.96 19.35 19.95
C ASP A 192 -4.32 20.22 21.15
N ALA A 193 -3.77 19.89 22.31
CA ALA A 193 -4.02 20.60 23.55
C ALA A 193 -3.37 21.98 23.59
N ASP A 194 -2.19 22.14 22.97
CA ASP A 194 -1.41 23.37 23.02
C ASP A 194 -2.06 24.45 22.15
N ASN A 195 -2.64 24.04 21.02
CA ASN A 195 -3.34 24.94 20.10
C ASN A 195 -4.88 24.93 20.26
N SER A 196 -5.41 24.17 21.22
CA SER A 196 -6.86 24.00 21.46
C SER A 196 -7.64 23.54 20.22
N ILE A 197 -7.09 22.59 19.46
CA ILE A 197 -7.69 22.02 18.26
C ILE A 197 -8.47 20.76 18.63
N TYR A 198 -9.69 20.66 18.13
CA TYR A 198 -10.58 19.52 18.29
C TYR A 198 -10.98 18.99 16.93
N TYR A 199 -11.37 17.71 16.85
CA TYR A 199 -11.85 17.11 15.62
C TYR A 199 -13.08 16.23 15.82
N PHE A 200 -13.82 16.03 14.73
CA PHE A 200 -14.84 15.00 14.65
C PHE A 200 -14.85 14.36 13.26
N ASP A 201 -15.24 13.08 13.24
CA ASP A 201 -15.48 12.34 12.01
C ASP A 201 -16.91 12.59 11.53
N TYR A 202 -17.09 12.84 10.24
CA TYR A 202 -18.42 12.96 9.66
C TYR A 202 -18.54 12.29 8.29
N MET A 203 -19.80 12.13 7.89
CA MET A 203 -20.20 11.47 6.65
C MET A 203 -20.67 12.53 5.64
N PRO A 204 -19.92 12.79 4.56
CA PRO A 204 -20.34 13.78 3.56
C PRO A 204 -21.68 13.43 2.88
N ASP A 205 -22.03 12.14 2.80
CA ASP A 205 -23.28 11.67 2.18
C ASP A 205 -24.44 11.45 3.17
N ALA A 206 -24.28 11.80 4.46
CA ALA A 206 -25.35 11.63 5.45
C ALA A 206 -26.50 12.65 5.31
N GLY A 207 -26.46 13.50 4.29
CA GLY A 207 -27.46 14.53 4.03
C GLY A 207 -27.36 15.74 4.96
N PHE A 208 -26.30 15.82 5.77
CA PHE A 208 -26.00 17.02 6.54
C PHE A 208 -25.56 18.13 5.59
N THR A 209 -26.27 19.24 5.64
CA THR A 209 -25.94 20.44 4.86
C THR A 209 -25.30 21.51 5.73
N THR A 210 -25.51 21.42 7.05
CA THR A 210 -25.13 22.43 8.01
C THR A 210 -24.46 21.82 9.22
N VAL A 211 -23.43 22.49 9.74
CA VAL A 211 -22.76 22.19 11.01
C VAL A 211 -22.73 23.44 11.90
N VAL A 212 -22.91 23.23 13.21
CA VAL A 212 -22.81 24.24 14.26
C VAL A 212 -21.90 23.70 15.35
N PHE A 213 -20.95 24.52 15.80
CA PHE A 213 -20.11 24.21 16.96
C PHE A 213 -20.62 24.93 18.20
N SER A 214 -20.52 24.32 19.37
CA SER A 214 -20.85 24.96 20.64
C SER A 214 -20.01 24.44 21.79
N ASP A 215 -19.97 25.16 22.91
CA ASP A 215 -19.38 24.67 24.16
C ASP A 215 -20.35 23.80 24.99
N GLY A 216 -21.50 23.44 24.41
CA GLY A 216 -22.60 22.78 25.09
C GLY A 216 -23.71 23.73 25.55
N SER A 217 -23.52 25.05 25.44
CA SER A 217 -24.51 26.07 25.76
C SER A 217 -25.18 26.66 24.51
N ASP A 218 -26.39 27.22 24.70
CA ASP A 218 -27.09 27.98 23.67
C ASP A 218 -26.49 29.37 23.40
N THR A 219 -25.66 29.87 24.33
CA THR A 219 -25.07 31.21 24.30
C THR A 219 -23.72 31.27 23.60
N HIS A 220 -22.96 30.16 23.61
CA HIS A 220 -21.68 30.06 22.91
C HIS A 220 -21.77 29.00 21.81
N LYS A 221 -22.27 29.44 20.65
CA LYS A 221 -22.34 28.63 19.44
C LYS A 221 -21.91 29.43 18.22
N SER A 222 -21.36 28.73 17.24
CA SER A 222 -21.09 29.29 15.92
C SER A 222 -22.41 29.62 15.21
N GLY A 223 -22.33 30.42 14.15
CA GLY A 223 -23.40 30.45 13.16
C GLY A 223 -23.54 29.09 12.45
N ASP A 224 -24.64 28.96 11.71
CA ASP A 224 -24.87 27.85 10.80
C ASP A 224 -23.82 27.89 9.68
N MET A 225 -22.98 26.87 9.60
CA MET A 225 -21.93 26.76 8.58
C MET A 225 -22.23 25.64 7.59
N PRO A 226 -21.98 25.84 6.29
CA PRO A 226 -22.18 24.79 5.31
C PRO A 226 -21.19 23.64 5.53
N VAL A 227 -21.68 22.42 5.37
CA VAL A 227 -20.80 21.23 5.30
C VAL A 227 -20.09 21.26 3.95
N SER A 228 -18.75 21.25 3.98
CA SER A 228 -17.88 21.35 2.80
C SER A 228 -17.75 19.99 2.12
N SER A 229 -17.66 20.01 0.80
CA SER A 229 -17.39 18.81 0.00
C SER A 229 -15.89 18.49 -0.18
N SER A 230 -14.99 19.31 0.37
CA SER A 230 -13.52 19.11 0.29
C SER A 230 -13.00 18.10 1.32
N ASP A 231 -11.82 17.53 1.03
CA ASP A 231 -11.16 16.57 1.92
C ASP A 231 -10.46 17.31 3.06
N ASN A 232 -10.93 17.04 4.28
CA ASN A 232 -10.50 17.61 5.56
C ASN A 232 -10.58 19.15 5.67
N TYR A 233 -11.05 19.63 6.82
CA TYR A 233 -11.42 21.04 6.95
C TYR A 233 -10.95 21.64 8.26
N TYR A 234 -10.46 22.88 8.25
CA TYR A 234 -10.07 23.60 9.45
C TYR A 234 -10.83 24.91 9.63
N ILE A 235 -11.32 25.15 10.84
CA ILE A 235 -12.07 26.37 11.17
C ILE A 235 -11.33 27.14 12.23
N GLN A 236 -11.00 28.40 11.91
CA GLN A 236 -10.35 29.34 12.82
C GLN A 236 -11.37 30.13 13.65
N GLN A 237 -10.88 30.79 14.70
CA GLN A 237 -11.67 31.64 15.60
C GLN A 237 -12.39 32.80 14.91
N ASP A 238 -12.15 33.09 13.63
CA ASP A 238 -12.93 34.08 12.88
C ASP A 238 -14.19 33.49 12.20
N GLY A 239 -14.46 32.19 12.39
CA GLY A 239 -15.57 31.48 11.76
C GLY A 239 -15.36 31.27 10.26
N ASN A 240 -14.18 31.61 9.75
CA ASN A 240 -13.84 31.35 8.37
C ASN A 240 -13.30 29.94 8.23
N ALA A 241 -13.72 29.39 7.12
CA ALA A 241 -13.55 28.02 6.81
C ALA A 241 -12.29 27.90 5.92
N TYR A 242 -11.20 27.27 6.39
CA TYR A 242 -9.94 27.11 5.66
C TYR A 242 -9.65 25.63 5.34
N ALA A 243 -8.92 25.38 4.25
CA ALA A 243 -8.19 24.12 4.11
C ALA A 243 -7.18 24.01 5.26
N HIS A 244 -6.90 22.79 5.72
CA HIS A 244 -6.02 22.47 6.86
C HIS A 244 -4.80 23.43 6.95
N PRO A 245 -4.51 24.05 8.12
CA PRO A 245 -3.36 24.91 8.27
C PRO A 245 -2.14 24.01 8.26
N THR A 246 -1.23 24.31 7.36
CA THR A 246 0.10 23.73 7.33
C THR A 246 0.88 24.22 8.55
N THR A 247 0.81 23.52 9.69
CA THR A 247 1.84 23.65 10.74
C THR A 247 2.12 22.32 11.41
N GLU A 248 3.42 22.02 11.41
CA GLU A 248 4.13 20.80 11.80
C GLU A 248 3.54 19.50 11.27
N HIS A 249 3.89 19.23 10.03
CA HIS A 249 3.91 17.86 9.54
C HIS A 249 5.12 17.14 10.16
N ASN A 250 4.88 16.03 10.83
CA ASN A 250 5.95 15.12 11.22
C ASN A 250 6.23 14.19 10.05
N ILE A 251 7.21 14.59 9.23
CA ILE A 251 7.53 13.90 7.99
C ILE A 251 8.57 12.84 8.24
N VAL A 252 8.16 11.60 7.96
CA VAL A 252 9.04 10.45 7.89
C VAL A 252 9.20 10.05 6.44
N THR A 253 10.44 9.79 6.03
CA THR A 253 10.70 9.22 4.71
C THR A 253 10.32 7.75 4.73
N GLN A 254 9.36 7.38 3.89
CA GLN A 254 8.98 6.01 3.61
C GLN A 254 9.60 5.57 2.29
N HIS A 255 9.74 4.26 2.12
CA HIS A 255 10.20 3.70 0.85
C HIS A 255 9.61 2.32 0.60
N ASN A 256 9.56 1.95 -0.68
CA ASN A 256 9.35 0.59 -1.15
C ASN A 256 10.49 0.22 -2.11
N ASP A 257 10.33 -0.87 -2.87
CA ASP A 257 11.38 -1.33 -3.79
C ASP A 257 11.68 -0.37 -4.95
N ASN A 258 10.77 0.55 -5.26
CA ASN A 258 10.88 1.36 -6.47
C ASN A 258 11.02 2.86 -6.19
N ARG A 259 10.48 3.34 -5.06
CA ARG A 259 10.30 4.78 -4.79
C ARG A 259 10.45 5.08 -3.31
N HIS A 260 10.68 6.36 -3.02
CA HIS A 260 10.56 6.92 -1.69
C HIS A 260 9.60 8.10 -1.72
N TRP A 261 8.93 8.33 -0.59
CA TRP A 261 7.99 9.42 -0.43
C TRP A 261 8.07 9.95 1.00
N SER A 262 7.64 11.20 1.15
CA SER A 262 7.45 11.84 2.44
C SER A 262 6.07 11.46 2.95
N HIS A 263 6.01 10.79 4.08
CA HIS A 263 4.76 10.44 4.77
C HIS A 263 4.60 11.32 6.00
N CYS A 264 3.45 11.97 6.13
CA CYS A 264 3.11 12.69 7.35
C CYS A 264 2.49 11.75 8.37
N THR A 265 3.19 11.47 9.47
CA THR A 265 2.62 10.61 10.54
C THR A 265 1.46 11.25 11.29
N ILE A 266 1.17 12.53 11.00
CA ILE A 266 0.15 13.32 11.67
C ILE A 266 -1.15 13.32 10.84
N CYS A 267 -1.10 13.70 9.56
CA CYS A 267 -2.29 13.70 8.69
C CYS A 267 -2.48 12.43 7.86
N GLY A 268 -1.46 11.57 7.76
CA GLY A 268 -1.48 10.35 6.96
C GLY A 268 -1.28 10.57 5.46
N ASP A 269 -1.09 11.82 5.02
CA ASP A 269 -0.86 12.14 3.62
C ASP A 269 0.56 11.78 3.17
N ASP A 270 0.65 11.29 1.93
CA ASP A 270 1.89 11.02 1.22
C ASP A 270 2.17 12.13 0.20
N PHE A 271 3.42 12.56 0.10
CA PHE A 271 3.84 13.59 -0.84
C PHE A 271 5.31 13.43 -1.25
N ASP A 272 5.75 14.21 -2.24
CA ASP A 272 7.11 14.18 -2.79
C ASP A 272 7.58 12.77 -3.24
N GLU A 273 6.67 12.00 -3.82
CA GLU A 273 6.98 10.67 -4.34
C GLU A 273 8.01 10.77 -5.47
N THR A 274 9.17 10.17 -5.26
CA THR A 274 10.28 10.19 -6.19
C THR A 274 10.90 8.80 -6.35
N PRO A 275 11.32 8.43 -7.58
CA PRO A 275 12.10 7.21 -7.80
C PRO A 275 13.37 7.20 -6.96
N HIS A 276 13.85 6.02 -6.60
CA HIS A 276 15.15 5.91 -5.92
C HIS A 276 16.27 6.52 -6.76
N ASN A 277 17.04 7.43 -6.17
CA ASN A 277 18.31 7.86 -6.74
C ASN A 277 19.40 6.84 -6.40
N LEU A 278 19.40 5.75 -7.16
CA LEU A 278 20.24 4.59 -6.91
C LEU A 278 21.67 4.84 -7.35
N SER A 279 22.59 4.77 -6.38
CA SER A 279 24.03 4.72 -6.62
C SER A 279 24.63 3.53 -5.89
N GLY A 280 25.56 2.83 -6.54
CA GLY A 280 26.05 1.54 -6.07
C GLY A 280 27.55 1.49 -5.90
N SER A 281 27.99 0.63 -4.99
CA SER A 281 29.39 0.22 -4.85
C SER A 281 29.49 -1.29 -5.00
N THR A 282 30.62 -1.77 -5.53
CA THR A 282 30.88 -3.20 -5.71
C THR A 282 31.97 -3.63 -4.76
N SER A 283 31.74 -4.70 -4.01
CA SER A 283 32.73 -5.30 -3.11
C SER A 283 32.78 -6.80 -3.34
N GLY A 284 33.85 -7.29 -3.96
CA GLY A 284 33.98 -8.71 -4.33
C GLY A 284 32.92 -9.14 -5.34
N THR A 285 32.17 -10.20 -5.03
CA THR A 285 31.09 -10.75 -5.88
C THR A 285 29.72 -10.12 -5.60
N THR A 286 29.62 -9.18 -4.65
CA THR A 286 28.36 -8.59 -4.25
C THR A 286 28.34 -7.09 -4.60
N ARG A 287 27.28 -6.65 -5.29
CA ARG A 287 27.01 -5.24 -5.52
C ARG A 287 25.88 -4.81 -4.61
N THR A 288 26.10 -3.73 -3.87
CA THR A 288 25.06 -3.06 -3.09
C THR A 288 24.71 -1.75 -3.79
N ILE A 289 23.44 -1.60 -4.13
CA ILE A 289 22.89 -0.37 -4.65
C ILE A 289 22.06 0.26 -3.54
N SER A 290 22.27 1.54 -3.29
CA SER A 290 21.60 2.26 -2.21
C SER A 290 21.04 3.60 -2.69
N CYS A 291 19.88 3.96 -2.18
CA CYS A 291 19.28 5.26 -2.38
C CYS A 291 19.90 6.25 -1.39
N SER A 292 20.50 7.34 -1.87
CA SER A 292 21.11 8.37 -1.03
C SER A 292 20.11 9.09 -0.12
N ASP A 293 18.83 9.06 -0.51
CA ASP A 293 17.80 9.93 0.05
C ASP A 293 17.02 9.22 1.16
N CYS A 294 16.76 7.92 1.02
CA CYS A 294 15.99 7.15 2.01
C CYS A 294 16.76 5.98 2.66
N GLY A 295 18.00 5.71 2.22
CA GLY A 295 18.82 4.62 2.76
C GLY A 295 18.37 3.21 2.36
N TYR A 296 17.35 3.08 1.49
CA TYR A 296 16.99 1.80 0.87
C TYR A 296 18.22 1.20 0.21
N SER A 297 18.47 -0.09 0.46
CA SER A 297 19.60 -0.80 -0.12
C SER A 297 19.21 -2.20 -0.55
N VAL A 298 19.68 -2.58 -1.73
CA VAL A 298 19.54 -3.92 -2.28
C VAL A 298 20.93 -4.44 -2.61
N SER A 299 21.15 -5.72 -2.30
CA SER A 299 22.41 -6.40 -2.57
C SER A 299 22.15 -7.59 -3.48
N PHE A 300 22.99 -7.74 -4.49
CA PHE A 300 22.90 -8.82 -5.48
C PHE A 300 24.28 -9.44 -5.66
N ASP A 301 24.28 -10.75 -5.93
CA ASP A 301 25.44 -11.38 -6.53
C ASP A 301 25.66 -10.84 -7.95
N THR A 302 26.89 -10.89 -8.41
CA THR A 302 27.30 -10.24 -9.65
C THR A 302 28.04 -11.18 -10.58
N THR A 303 27.89 -10.91 -11.87
CA THR A 303 28.69 -11.51 -12.93
C THR A 303 29.41 -10.42 -13.73
N VAL A 304 30.42 -10.80 -14.51
CA VAL A 304 31.16 -9.89 -15.38
C VAL A 304 30.72 -10.11 -16.82
N LEU A 305 30.27 -9.03 -17.44
CA LEU A 305 29.95 -8.99 -18.85
C LEU A 305 31.07 -8.27 -19.62
N TYR A 306 31.45 -8.83 -20.76
CA TYR A 306 32.45 -8.27 -21.65
C TYR A 306 31.81 -7.68 -22.91
N VAL A 307 32.42 -6.63 -23.45
CA VAL A 307 32.01 -5.98 -24.70
C VAL A 307 33.24 -5.71 -25.53
N THR A 308 33.26 -6.22 -26.76
CA THR A 308 34.28 -5.86 -27.73
C THR A 308 33.93 -4.55 -28.39
N ARG A 309 34.77 -3.53 -28.22
CA ARG A 309 34.68 -2.28 -28.95
C ARG A 309 35.32 -2.44 -30.33
N ASN A 310 34.46 -2.67 -31.32
CA ASN A 310 34.86 -2.74 -32.73
C ASN A 310 34.57 -1.44 -33.52
N TRP A 311 34.17 -0.36 -32.84
CA TRP A 311 34.00 0.97 -33.43
C TRP A 311 35.01 1.99 -32.88
N THR A 312 35.58 2.78 -33.79
CA THR A 312 36.67 3.73 -33.48
C THR A 312 36.18 5.08 -32.95
N ASP A 313 34.88 5.36 -32.98
CA ASP A 313 34.28 6.65 -32.65
C ASP A 313 33.55 6.67 -31.30
N TRP A 314 33.56 5.56 -30.54
CA TRP A 314 33.10 5.52 -29.15
C TRP A 314 34.32 5.55 -28.23
N THR A 315 34.65 6.73 -27.72
CA THR A 315 35.82 6.92 -26.85
C THR A 315 35.64 6.22 -25.50
N ASN A 316 34.43 6.28 -24.94
CA ASN A 316 34.05 5.63 -23.69
C ASN A 316 32.84 4.73 -23.91
N LEU A 317 32.77 3.61 -23.19
CA LEU A 317 31.60 2.72 -23.16
C LEU A 317 30.90 2.85 -21.80
N HIS A 318 29.59 2.98 -21.83
CA HIS A 318 28.74 2.94 -20.64
C HIS A 318 27.69 1.84 -20.80
N ALA A 319 27.34 1.22 -19.68
CA ALA A 319 26.29 0.22 -19.57
C ALA A 319 25.14 0.78 -18.73
N HIS A 320 23.98 0.91 -19.35
CA HIS A 320 22.73 1.18 -18.65
C HIS A 320 21.96 -0.14 -18.49
N ILE A 321 21.78 -0.58 -17.25
CA ILE A 321 21.27 -1.91 -16.91
C ILE A 321 20.02 -1.77 -16.06
N TRP A 322 18.98 -2.56 -16.36
CA TRP A 322 17.75 -2.58 -15.59
C TRP A 322 17.10 -3.96 -15.59
N TYR A 323 16.09 -4.12 -14.73
CA TYR A 323 15.15 -5.25 -14.79
C TYR A 323 13.73 -4.71 -14.73
N ASN A 324 12.77 -5.45 -15.28
CA ASN A 324 11.36 -5.12 -15.12
C ASN A 324 10.78 -5.91 -13.94
N ASN A 325 10.20 -5.23 -12.96
CA ASN A 325 9.58 -5.89 -11.80
C ASN A 325 8.11 -6.31 -12.02
N GLY A 326 7.61 -6.19 -13.27
CA GLY A 326 6.22 -6.39 -13.66
C GLY A 326 5.39 -5.11 -13.75
N THR A 327 5.88 -3.99 -13.22
CA THR A 327 5.15 -2.70 -13.20
C THR A 327 5.96 -1.58 -13.84
N GLU A 328 7.26 -1.50 -13.56
CA GLU A 328 8.17 -0.49 -14.12
C GLU A 328 9.60 -1.03 -14.24
N ASP A 329 10.45 -0.26 -14.94
CA ASP A 329 11.86 -0.57 -15.14
C ASP A 329 12.70 -0.05 -13.97
N ILE A 330 13.47 -0.92 -13.34
CA ILE A 330 14.31 -0.61 -12.18
C ILE A 330 15.78 -0.52 -12.62
N ASN A 331 16.32 0.71 -12.62
CA ASN A 331 17.68 1.00 -13.08
C ASN A 331 18.75 0.55 -12.07
N LEU A 332 19.58 -0.41 -12.46
CA LEU A 332 20.64 -1.01 -11.62
C LEU A 332 21.99 -0.27 -11.71
N THR A 333 22.16 0.57 -12.73
CA THR A 333 23.37 1.39 -12.94
C THR A 333 23.14 2.87 -12.68
N GLY A 334 22.04 3.22 -12.03
CA GLY A 334 21.62 4.61 -11.84
C GLY A 334 21.12 5.26 -13.13
N ASN A 335 21.09 6.60 -13.13
CA ASN A 335 20.58 7.41 -14.25
C ASN A 335 21.44 7.24 -15.51
N TRP A 336 20.84 7.50 -16.67
CA TRP A 336 21.55 7.59 -17.94
C TRP A 336 22.80 8.50 -17.83
N PRO A 337 23.98 8.11 -18.36
CA PRO A 337 24.26 6.98 -19.27
C PRO A 337 24.49 5.63 -18.61
N GLY A 338 24.29 5.51 -17.30
CA GLY A 338 24.61 4.32 -16.53
C GLY A 338 26.09 4.27 -16.13
N GLN A 339 26.60 3.06 -15.93
CA GLN A 339 27.95 2.83 -15.41
C GLN A 339 28.99 2.83 -16.53
N GLU A 340 30.08 3.56 -16.35
CA GLU A 340 31.24 3.49 -17.24
C GLU A 340 31.90 2.09 -17.18
N MET A 341 32.14 1.51 -18.35
CA MET A 341 32.81 0.22 -18.50
C MET A 341 34.32 0.39 -18.40
N THR A 342 35.01 -0.61 -17.84
CA THR A 342 36.46 -0.58 -17.66
C THR A 342 37.16 -1.32 -18.80
N TYR A 343 38.21 -0.74 -19.39
CA TYR A 343 39.08 -1.45 -20.32
C TYR A 343 39.68 -2.70 -19.64
N ASP A 344 39.64 -3.83 -20.33
CA ASP A 344 40.18 -5.09 -19.86
C ASP A 344 41.50 -5.41 -20.56
N HIS A 345 41.46 -5.63 -21.88
CA HIS A 345 42.62 -5.93 -22.71
C HIS A 345 42.32 -5.66 -24.20
N THR A 346 43.30 -5.89 -25.06
CA THR A 346 43.13 -5.93 -26.52
C THR A 346 43.25 -7.38 -26.98
N ASN A 347 42.24 -7.90 -27.67
CA ASN A 347 42.21 -9.30 -28.11
C ASN A 347 43.22 -9.57 -29.24
N ASP A 348 43.40 -10.84 -29.59
CA ASP A 348 44.32 -11.27 -30.68
C ASP A 348 43.99 -10.68 -32.06
N GLN A 349 42.80 -10.12 -32.23
CA GLN A 349 42.33 -9.48 -33.45
C GLN A 349 42.61 -7.97 -33.46
N GLY A 350 43.21 -7.44 -32.39
CA GLY A 350 43.52 -6.02 -32.24
C GLY A 350 42.34 -5.16 -31.76
N GLU A 351 41.26 -5.78 -31.28
CA GLU A 351 40.06 -5.09 -30.81
C GLU A 351 40.10 -4.90 -29.30
N GLU A 352 39.64 -3.75 -28.81
CA GLU A 352 39.63 -3.46 -27.37
C GLU A 352 38.41 -4.09 -26.71
N VAL A 353 38.64 -4.82 -25.62
CA VAL A 353 37.59 -5.47 -24.82
C VAL A 353 37.41 -4.68 -23.53
N TYR A 354 36.16 -4.36 -23.22
CA TYR A 354 35.72 -3.67 -22.01
C TYR A 354 34.87 -4.59 -21.15
N LYS A 355 34.84 -4.36 -19.85
CA LYS A 355 34.05 -5.14 -18.91
C LYS A 355 33.20 -4.27 -18.01
N VAL A 356 32.07 -4.83 -17.58
CA VAL A 356 31.19 -4.27 -16.57
C VAL A 356 30.69 -5.37 -15.63
N THR A 357 30.69 -5.08 -14.34
CA THR A 357 30.08 -5.94 -13.33
C THR A 357 28.58 -5.70 -13.29
N ILE A 358 27.79 -6.74 -13.55
CA ILE A 358 26.33 -6.68 -13.62
C ILE A 358 25.71 -7.52 -12.49
N PRO A 359 24.60 -7.07 -11.88
CA PRO A 359 23.82 -7.91 -10.96
C PRO A 359 23.23 -9.15 -11.67
N GLU A 360 23.13 -10.29 -10.97
CA GLU A 360 22.54 -11.51 -11.54
C GLU A 360 21.05 -11.38 -11.91
N ASN A 361 20.31 -10.49 -11.24
CA ASN A 361 18.92 -10.19 -11.57
C ASN A 361 18.75 -9.19 -12.72
N ALA A 362 19.83 -8.75 -13.37
CA ALA A 362 19.76 -7.89 -14.53
C ALA A 362 19.01 -8.61 -15.67
N GLU A 363 18.00 -7.95 -16.24
CA GLU A 363 17.23 -8.50 -17.36
C GLU A 363 17.61 -7.85 -18.69
N TRP A 364 17.95 -6.56 -18.65
CA TRP A 364 18.18 -5.74 -19.83
C TRP A 364 19.44 -4.88 -19.72
N ILE A 365 20.09 -4.64 -20.85
CA ILE A 365 21.25 -3.75 -20.96
C ILE A 365 21.21 -2.93 -22.26
N ILE A 366 21.69 -1.68 -22.18
CA ILE A 366 22.05 -0.84 -23.31
C ILE A 366 23.51 -0.44 -23.17
N ILE A 367 24.29 -0.66 -24.24
CA ILE A 367 25.65 -0.14 -24.34
C ILE A 367 25.61 1.18 -25.10
N ASN A 368 26.22 2.22 -24.54
CA ASN A 368 26.18 3.58 -25.10
C ASN A 368 27.53 4.31 -24.97
N ASN A 369 27.68 5.42 -25.68
CA ASN A 369 28.92 6.20 -25.71
C ASN A 369 29.03 7.28 -24.63
N GLY A 370 28.08 7.37 -23.68
CA GLY A 370 28.10 8.35 -22.60
C GLY A 370 27.77 9.79 -23.00
N GLU A 371 27.44 10.05 -24.27
CA GLU A 371 27.20 11.41 -24.77
C GLU A 371 25.84 11.96 -24.28
N SER A 372 25.84 13.22 -23.85
CA SER A 372 24.62 13.94 -23.47
C SER A 372 23.96 14.67 -24.64
N ASP A 373 24.72 14.99 -25.69
CA ASP A 373 24.24 15.72 -26.87
C ASP A 373 23.42 14.79 -27.78
N ASP A 374 22.14 15.09 -28.01
CA ASP A 374 21.21 14.24 -28.80
C ASP A 374 21.74 13.83 -30.18
N TRP A 375 22.53 14.68 -30.83
CA TRP A 375 23.09 14.40 -32.15
C TRP A 375 24.37 13.56 -32.13
N LYS A 376 24.99 13.37 -30.95
CA LYS A 376 26.16 12.49 -30.74
C LYS A 376 25.81 11.20 -29.99
N LYS A 377 24.62 11.11 -29.41
CA LYS A 377 24.14 9.92 -28.71
C LYS A 377 24.19 8.71 -29.63
N LYS A 378 24.96 7.72 -29.22
CA LYS A 378 25.01 6.41 -29.88
C LYS A 378 24.79 5.35 -28.83
N GLN A 379 23.91 4.41 -29.15
CA GLN A 379 23.54 3.33 -28.28
C GLN A 379 23.20 2.08 -29.10
N THR A 380 23.25 0.94 -28.43
CA THR A 380 22.67 -0.30 -28.95
C THR A 380 21.15 -0.26 -28.88
N VAL A 381 20.50 -1.23 -29.50
CA VAL A 381 19.15 -1.63 -29.10
C VAL A 381 19.15 -2.13 -27.65
N ASN A 382 17.97 -2.20 -27.03
CA ASN A 382 17.80 -2.87 -25.75
C ASN A 382 18.15 -4.35 -25.93
N ILE A 383 19.09 -4.86 -25.15
CA ILE A 383 19.53 -6.25 -25.18
C ILE A 383 18.88 -6.97 -24.01
N LYS A 384 18.07 -7.99 -24.28
CA LYS A 384 17.57 -8.87 -23.24
C LYS A 384 18.65 -9.89 -22.89
N LEU A 385 19.13 -9.90 -21.66
CA LEU A 385 20.23 -10.78 -21.24
C LEU A 385 19.85 -12.27 -21.32
N SER A 386 18.57 -12.60 -21.13
CA SER A 386 18.07 -13.98 -21.29
C SER A 386 18.12 -14.50 -22.73
N ASP A 387 18.21 -13.63 -23.75
CA ASP A 387 18.41 -14.08 -25.13
C ASP A 387 19.86 -14.59 -25.36
N TYR A 388 20.74 -14.36 -24.39
CA TYR A 388 22.18 -14.64 -24.45
C TYR A 388 22.70 -15.42 -23.24
N GLU A 389 21.88 -16.23 -22.56
CA GLU A 389 22.25 -16.97 -21.33
C GLU A 389 23.52 -17.84 -21.45
N ASN A 390 23.90 -18.22 -22.67
CA ASN A 390 25.10 -19.01 -22.94
C ASN A 390 26.35 -18.18 -23.31
N TYR A 391 26.25 -16.86 -23.25
CA TYR A 391 27.29 -15.91 -23.65
C TYR A 391 27.58 -14.94 -22.50
N ASN A 392 28.84 -14.61 -22.30
CA ASN A 392 29.27 -13.60 -21.34
C ASN A 392 29.95 -12.39 -22.03
N ALA A 393 29.89 -12.34 -23.37
CA ALA A 393 30.44 -11.24 -24.14
C ALA A 393 29.58 -10.84 -25.34
N PHE A 394 29.61 -9.56 -25.68
CA PHE A 394 28.91 -8.98 -26.83
C PHE A 394 29.86 -8.35 -27.85
N TYR A 395 29.50 -8.45 -29.12
CA TYR A 395 30.04 -7.64 -30.20
C TYR A 395 28.89 -6.99 -30.97
N PHE A 396 29.21 -5.95 -31.76
CA PHE A 396 28.19 -5.21 -32.48
C PHE A 396 28.42 -5.25 -33.99
N GLU A 397 27.34 -5.34 -34.78
CA GLU A 397 27.40 -5.29 -36.24
C GLU A 397 26.44 -4.20 -36.74
N TRP A 398 26.88 -3.39 -37.70
CA TRP A 398 26.03 -2.37 -38.31
C TRP A 398 25.17 -2.99 -39.41
N ARG A 399 23.84 -2.98 -39.25
CA ARG A 399 22.88 -3.37 -40.29
C ARG A 399 21.64 -2.49 -40.27
N ASP A 400 21.30 -1.90 -41.41
CA ASP A 400 20.01 -1.24 -41.66
C ASP A 400 19.64 -0.16 -40.62
N ASP A 401 20.52 0.82 -40.42
CA ASP A 401 20.33 1.99 -39.55
C ASP A 401 20.14 1.68 -38.05
N LYS A 402 20.37 0.43 -37.62
CA LYS A 402 20.42 0.01 -36.20
C LYS A 402 21.63 -0.88 -35.93
N ASN A 403 22.16 -0.79 -34.72
CA ASN A 403 23.24 -1.69 -34.30
C ASN A 403 22.62 -3.03 -33.86
N GLN A 404 22.95 -4.11 -34.57
CA GLN A 404 22.65 -5.47 -34.13
C GLN A 404 23.72 -5.93 -33.14
N VAL A 405 23.31 -6.80 -32.22
CA VAL A 405 24.16 -7.31 -31.15
C VAL A 405 24.34 -8.80 -31.37
N GLY A 406 25.58 -9.27 -31.36
CA GLY A 406 25.91 -10.70 -31.36
C GLY A 406 26.51 -11.08 -30.01
N GLY A 407 26.24 -12.31 -29.57
CA GLY A 407 26.81 -12.88 -28.35
C GLY A 407 27.91 -13.90 -28.65
N TYR A 408 28.92 -13.96 -27.78
CA TYR A 408 29.94 -14.99 -27.81
C TYR A 408 30.39 -15.36 -26.39
N LEU A 409 30.95 -16.56 -26.24
CA LEU A 409 31.54 -17.00 -24.98
C LEU A 409 33.00 -16.55 -24.96
N TYR A 410 33.29 -15.59 -24.08
CA TYR A 410 34.63 -15.16 -23.75
C TYR A 410 35.15 -15.95 -22.55
N ILE A 411 36.34 -16.52 -22.69
CA ILE A 411 37.03 -17.18 -21.58
C ILE A 411 38.18 -16.26 -21.20
N PRO A 412 38.13 -15.58 -20.03
CA PRO A 412 39.24 -14.77 -19.56
C PRO A 412 40.49 -15.63 -19.41
N GLU A 413 41.64 -15.13 -19.84
CA GLU A 413 42.94 -15.80 -19.67
C GLU A 413 43.37 -15.93 -18.19
#